data_AF-A0A167TK47-F1
#
_entry.id   AF-A0A167TK47-F1
#
_cell.length_a   1.000
_cell.length_b   1.000
_cell.length_c   1.000
_cell.angle_alpha   90.00
_cell.angle_beta   90.00
_cell.angle_gamma   90.00
#
_symmetry.space_group_name_H-M   'P 1'
#
loop_
_entity.id
_entity.type
_entity.pdbx_description
1 polymer ?
#
loop_
_entity_poly.entity_id
_entity_poly.type
_entity_poly.pdbx_seq_one_letter_code
_entity_poly.pdbx_strand_id
1 'polypeptide(L)'
;MLDNMDAAAAAAAFGCGKLQPHLDKADCEHTARIGMAGQGINSLRPNGKAWIGSGGPNTFKFTNRATTHPSPVPVTLVLWAWDHDRDYQAIVVVLVADGVVSGFAALNNHATVLSGAGLVYNTWGEFNTEGAGTVDVSREVNARGNAMSIRASNGCESNMGKCVFVCKNGGVGHCGDAGSYHLTNCGPANRAAHG
;
A
#
# COMPACT_ATOMS: atom_id res chain seq x y z
N MET A 1 -4.21 0.27 43.61
CA MET A 1 -5.22 1.10 42.95
C MET A 1 -4.59 2.48 42.83
N LEU A 2 -4.54 3.08 41.63
CA LEU A 2 -3.53 4.04 41.12
C LEU A 2 -2.32 3.28 40.53
N ASP A 3 -1.93 3.34 39.25
CA ASP A 3 -2.34 4.13 38.10
C ASP A 3 -2.35 3.22 36.85
N ASN A 4 -3.52 3.01 36.24
CA ASN A 4 -3.71 2.30 34.97
C ASN A 4 -4.23 3.26 33.90
N MET A 5 -3.78 4.53 33.93
CA MET A 5 -4.30 5.59 33.05
C MET A 5 -3.33 6.06 31.96
N ASP A 6 -2.23 5.36 31.68
CA ASP A 6 -1.28 5.81 30.64
C ASP A 6 -0.92 4.76 29.56
N ALA A 7 -1.62 3.62 29.51
CA ALA A 7 -1.54 2.72 28.36
C ALA A 7 -2.49 3.10 27.19
N ALA A 8 -3.20 4.23 27.32
CA ALA A 8 -4.25 4.65 26.39
C ALA A 8 -4.18 6.14 26.06
N ALA A 9 -2.98 6.69 25.84
CA ALA A 9 -2.85 7.87 24.99
C ALA A 9 -3.23 7.43 23.57
N ALA A 10 -4.53 7.39 23.31
CA ALA A 10 -5.11 7.09 22.02
C ALA A 10 -4.44 7.99 20.97
N ALA A 11 -3.75 7.39 19.99
CA ALA A 11 -3.43 8.08 18.76
C ALA A 11 -4.73 8.74 18.29
N ALA A 12 -4.77 10.08 18.23
CA ALA A 12 -5.99 10.79 17.91
C ALA A 12 -6.47 10.33 16.52
N ALA A 13 -7.50 9.48 16.50
CA ALA A 13 -8.13 9.07 15.26
C ALA A 13 -8.68 10.33 14.59
N PHE A 14 -8.29 10.58 13.34
CA PHE A 14 -8.81 11.70 12.58
C PHE A 14 -10.34 11.60 12.44
N GLY A 15 -11.00 12.76 12.35
CA GLY A 15 -12.45 12.81 12.21
C GLY A 15 -12.94 12.51 10.79
N CYS A 16 -14.07 11.82 10.67
CA CYS A 16 -14.79 11.55 9.40
C CYS A 16 -15.98 12.48 9.17
N GLY A 17 -16.06 13.61 9.88
CA GLY A 17 -17.11 14.62 9.71
C GLY A 17 -16.98 15.46 8.44
N LYS A 18 -15.77 15.54 7.88
CA LYS A 18 -15.48 16.11 6.56
C LYS A 18 -14.59 15.14 5.81
N LEU A 19 -15.08 14.62 4.70
CA LEU A 19 -14.40 13.58 3.91
C LEU A 19 -13.47 14.21 2.88
N GLN A 20 -12.33 13.57 2.65
CA GLN A 20 -11.50 13.83 1.49
C GLN A 20 -12.20 13.41 0.18
N PRO A 21 -11.86 14.02 -0.97
CA PRO A 21 -12.41 13.61 -2.25
C PRO A 21 -12.30 12.10 -2.50
N HIS A 22 -13.33 11.47 -3.05
CA HIS A 22 -13.38 10.03 -3.35
C HIS A 22 -13.18 9.08 -2.15
N LEU A 23 -13.21 9.57 -0.91
CA LEU A 23 -13.30 8.74 0.27
C LEU A 23 -14.74 8.74 0.77
N ASP A 24 -15.33 7.56 0.93
CA ASP A 24 -16.64 7.46 1.58
C ASP A 24 -16.51 7.42 3.11
N LYS A 25 -17.65 7.55 3.79
CA LYS A 25 -17.67 7.59 5.25
C LYS A 25 -17.22 6.26 5.87
N ALA A 26 -17.59 5.13 5.29
CA ALA A 26 -17.29 3.82 5.84
C ALA A 26 -15.79 3.50 5.72
N ASP A 27 -15.16 3.88 4.60
CA ASP A 27 -13.73 3.80 4.35
C ASP A 27 -12.94 4.71 5.32
N CYS A 28 -13.40 5.95 5.51
CA CYS A 28 -12.81 6.86 6.49
C CYS A 28 -12.89 6.29 7.91
N GLU A 29 -14.06 5.77 8.31
CA GLU A 29 -14.23 5.18 9.63
C GLU A 29 -13.39 3.92 9.78
N HIS A 30 -13.21 3.12 8.72
CA HIS A 30 -12.33 1.96 8.76
C HIS A 30 -10.87 2.35 9.00
N THR A 31 -10.36 3.29 8.21
CA THR A 31 -8.99 3.79 8.33
C THR A 31 -8.73 4.44 9.69
N ALA A 32 -9.68 5.20 10.23
CA ALA A 32 -9.62 5.75 11.57
C ALA A 32 -9.60 4.64 12.65
N ARG A 33 -10.50 3.64 12.55
CA ARG A 33 -10.59 2.52 13.51
C ARG A 33 -9.32 1.67 13.58
N ILE A 34 -8.65 1.45 12.45
CA ILE A 34 -7.41 0.66 12.43
C ILE A 34 -6.17 1.46 12.85
N GLY A 35 -6.33 2.74 13.21
CA GLY A 35 -5.27 3.57 13.77
C GLY A 35 -4.41 4.31 12.73
N MET A 36 -4.93 4.54 11.51
CA MET A 36 -4.23 5.41 10.56
C MET A 36 -4.17 6.85 11.08
N ALA A 37 -3.12 7.58 10.72
CA ALA A 37 -2.88 8.94 11.19
C ALA A 37 -3.79 9.99 10.52
N GLY A 38 -4.32 9.70 9.33
CA GLY A 38 -5.14 10.64 8.56
C GLY A 38 -5.92 9.96 7.44
N GLN A 39 -6.88 10.69 6.86
CA GLN A 39 -7.59 10.31 5.64
C GLN A 39 -6.69 10.33 4.39
N GLY A 40 -5.51 10.93 4.47
CA GLY A 40 -4.70 11.31 3.31
C GLY A 40 -5.17 12.62 2.66
N ILE A 41 -4.63 12.92 1.47
CA ILE A 41 -4.86 14.19 0.77
C ILE A 41 -5.85 14.03 -0.39
N ASN A 42 -5.93 12.84 -1.02
CA ASN A 42 -6.75 12.58 -2.23
C ASN A 42 -6.73 13.73 -3.25
N SER A 43 -5.54 14.22 -3.58
CA SER A 43 -5.40 15.34 -4.51
C SER A 43 -5.97 14.97 -5.88
N LEU A 44 -6.82 15.83 -6.46
CA LEU A 44 -7.31 15.70 -7.84
C LEU A 44 -6.44 16.45 -8.85
N ARG A 45 -5.32 17.03 -8.37
CA ARG A 45 -4.42 17.86 -9.16
C ARG A 45 -2.97 17.44 -8.92
N PRO A 46 -2.07 17.65 -9.90
CA PRO A 46 -0.65 17.42 -9.70
C PRO A 46 -0.13 18.15 -8.46
N ASN A 47 0.57 17.42 -7.60
CA ASN A 47 1.16 17.92 -6.35
C ASN A 47 2.66 17.62 -6.24
N GLY A 48 3.30 17.22 -7.35
CA GLY A 48 4.70 16.80 -7.38
C GLY A 48 4.96 15.40 -6.80
N LYS A 49 3.94 14.69 -6.33
CA LYS A 49 4.04 13.34 -5.76
C LYS A 49 3.03 12.40 -6.41
N ALA A 50 1.87 12.21 -5.78
CA ALA A 50 0.82 11.34 -6.26
C ALA A 50 -0.55 12.04 -6.22
N TRP A 51 -1.36 11.83 -7.26
CA TRP A 51 -2.70 12.41 -7.36
C TRP A 51 -3.65 11.52 -8.17
N ILE A 52 -4.95 11.77 -8.02
CA ILE A 52 -6.01 11.05 -8.73
C ILE A 52 -6.21 11.68 -10.11
N GLY A 53 -6.10 10.88 -11.17
CA GLY A 53 -6.38 11.32 -12.54
C GLY A 53 -5.87 10.35 -13.62
N SER A 54 -5.78 10.85 -14.86
CA SER A 54 -5.32 10.07 -16.04
C SER A 54 -4.20 10.73 -16.86
N GLY A 55 -3.64 11.86 -16.41
CA GLY A 55 -2.68 12.67 -17.20
C GLY A 55 -1.26 12.78 -16.62
N GLY A 56 -0.89 11.95 -15.65
CA GLY A 56 0.46 11.94 -15.08
C GLY A 56 1.48 11.22 -15.97
N PRO A 57 2.79 11.49 -15.78
CA PRO A 57 3.85 10.88 -16.58
C PRO A 57 3.96 9.37 -16.31
N ASN A 58 3.74 8.95 -15.06
CA ASN A 58 3.73 7.55 -14.66
C ASN A 58 2.33 7.12 -14.22
N THR A 59 1.90 5.98 -14.75
CA THR A 59 0.66 5.32 -14.34
C THR A 59 0.90 3.84 -14.18
N PHE A 60 0.22 3.23 -13.22
CA PHE A 60 0.15 1.78 -13.09
C PHE A 60 -1.29 1.34 -12.90
N LYS A 61 -1.60 0.16 -13.42
CA LYS A 61 -2.85 -0.53 -13.15
C LYS A 61 -2.63 -1.56 -12.06
N PHE A 62 -3.29 -1.37 -10.93
CA PHE A 62 -3.39 -2.35 -9.87
C PHE A 62 -4.59 -3.27 -10.08
N THR A 63 -4.42 -4.57 -9.85
CA THR A 63 -5.52 -5.53 -9.79
C THR A 63 -5.46 -6.28 -8.47
N ASN A 64 -6.48 -6.11 -7.64
CA ASN A 64 -6.68 -6.85 -6.40
C ASN A 64 -7.51 -8.10 -6.66
N ARG A 65 -7.10 -9.26 -6.14
CA ARG A 65 -7.86 -10.52 -6.25
C ARG A 65 -8.48 -10.96 -4.93
N ALA A 66 -8.70 -10.04 -3.99
CA ALA A 66 -9.46 -10.31 -2.78
C ALA A 66 -10.93 -10.65 -3.11
N THR A 67 -11.43 -11.77 -2.60
CA THR A 67 -12.82 -12.22 -2.81
C THR A 67 -13.40 -12.75 -1.51
N THR A 68 -14.68 -12.49 -1.28
CA THR A 68 -15.54 -13.32 -0.42
C THR A 68 -16.37 -14.12 -1.39
N HIS A 69 -15.92 -15.34 -1.69
CA HIS A 69 -16.48 -16.16 -2.75
C HIS A 69 -18.02 -16.11 -2.74
N PRO A 70 -18.69 -15.80 -3.87
CA PRO A 70 -18.17 -15.69 -5.23
C PRO A 70 -17.77 -14.28 -5.69
N SER A 71 -17.86 -13.25 -4.84
CA SER A 71 -17.79 -11.85 -5.27
C SER A 71 -16.46 -11.18 -4.89
N PRO A 72 -15.96 -10.25 -5.73
CA PRO A 72 -14.95 -9.30 -5.31
C PRO A 72 -15.43 -8.51 -4.08
N VAL A 73 -14.49 -8.13 -3.22
CA VAL A 73 -14.80 -7.29 -2.05
C VAL A 73 -14.58 -5.81 -2.37
N PRO A 74 -15.23 -4.90 -1.62
CA PRO A 74 -14.88 -3.48 -1.63
C PRO A 74 -13.40 -3.27 -1.27
N VAL A 75 -12.77 -2.28 -1.90
CA VAL A 75 -11.35 -1.97 -1.72
C VAL A 75 -11.16 -0.48 -1.50
N THR A 76 -10.51 -0.12 -0.40
CA THR A 76 -9.86 1.18 -0.24
C THR A 76 -8.38 1.01 -0.54
N LEU A 77 -7.83 1.74 -1.50
CA LEU A 77 -6.40 1.69 -1.81
C LEU A 77 -5.66 2.73 -0.96
N VAL A 78 -4.54 2.33 -0.39
CA VAL A 78 -3.67 3.17 0.45
C VAL A 78 -2.30 3.26 -0.18
N LEU A 79 -1.81 4.48 -0.44
CA LEU A 79 -0.54 4.77 -1.06
C LEU A 79 0.30 5.72 -0.22
N TRP A 80 1.52 5.34 0.14
CA TRP A 80 2.43 6.19 0.90
C TRP A 80 3.62 6.59 0.05
N ALA A 81 3.80 7.88 -0.21
CA ALA A 81 4.99 8.40 -0.88
C ALA A 81 6.05 8.72 0.19
N TRP A 82 7.27 8.18 0.05
CA TRP A 82 8.33 8.45 1.02
C TRP A 82 8.90 9.86 0.82
N ASP A 83 8.46 10.79 1.67
CA ASP A 83 9.15 12.07 1.88
C ASP A 83 9.85 12.11 3.24
N HIS A 84 9.25 11.50 4.27
CA HIS A 84 9.78 11.35 5.63
C HIS A 84 9.17 10.07 6.27
N ASP A 85 9.82 9.53 7.30
CA ASP A 85 9.29 8.43 8.13
C ASP A 85 7.88 8.82 8.64
N ARG A 86 6.82 8.19 8.12
CA ARG A 86 5.37 8.27 8.52
C ARG A 86 4.39 8.93 7.55
N ASP A 87 4.74 9.18 6.29
CA ASP A 87 3.80 9.78 5.33
C ASP A 87 2.86 8.72 4.69
N TYR A 88 1.80 8.32 5.41
CA TYR A 88 0.77 7.39 4.90
C TYR A 88 -0.37 8.17 4.23
N GLN A 89 -0.59 8.01 2.93
CA GLN A 89 -1.76 8.59 2.23
C GLN A 89 -2.72 7.46 1.80
N ALA A 90 -4.03 7.65 1.88
CA ALA A 90 -4.98 6.76 1.23
C ALA A 90 -5.33 7.33 -0.15
N ILE A 91 -5.42 6.55 -1.25
CA ILE A 91 -5.73 7.03 -2.62
C ILE A 91 -6.34 5.89 -3.48
N VAL A 92 -7.46 6.11 -4.17
CA VAL A 92 -8.21 5.08 -4.92
C VAL A 92 -7.82 4.93 -6.41
N VAL A 93 -7.19 5.93 -7.04
CA VAL A 93 -6.59 5.85 -8.39
C VAL A 93 -5.36 6.75 -8.41
N VAL A 94 -4.20 6.23 -8.83
CA VAL A 94 -2.92 6.91 -8.56
C VAL A 94 -2.18 7.22 -9.86
N LEU A 95 -1.90 8.51 -10.05
CA LEU A 95 -0.81 9.02 -10.88
C LEU A 95 0.38 9.29 -10.00
N VAL A 96 1.58 9.07 -10.52
CA VAL A 96 2.84 9.28 -9.78
C VAL A 96 3.74 10.21 -10.60
N ALA A 97 4.33 11.21 -9.95
CA ALA A 97 5.37 12.07 -10.52
C ALA A 97 6.65 11.27 -10.81
N ASP A 98 7.56 11.85 -11.60
CA ASP A 98 8.90 11.28 -11.79
C ASP A 98 9.71 11.42 -10.49
N GLY A 99 10.58 10.45 -10.21
CA GLY A 99 11.45 10.48 -9.05
C GLY A 99 10.79 10.18 -7.69
N VAL A 100 9.72 9.38 -7.68
CA VAL A 100 9.00 8.97 -6.48
C VAL A 100 9.27 7.50 -6.18
N VAL A 101 9.74 7.23 -4.97
CA VAL A 101 9.83 5.88 -4.39
C VAL A 101 8.77 5.73 -3.31
N SER A 102 7.98 4.66 -3.39
CA SER A 102 6.73 4.58 -2.64
C SER A 102 6.14 3.17 -2.69
N GLY A 103 5.15 2.92 -1.82
CA GLY A 103 4.36 1.70 -1.85
C GLY A 103 2.87 1.97 -1.69
N PHE A 104 2.10 0.92 -1.93
CA PHE A 104 0.66 0.93 -1.72
C PHE A 104 0.14 -0.45 -1.29
N ALA A 105 -1.02 -0.46 -0.65
CA ALA A 105 -1.71 -1.68 -0.25
C ALA A 105 -3.23 -1.48 -0.27
N ALA A 106 -3.95 -2.57 -0.50
CA ALA A 106 -5.41 -2.58 -0.44
C ALA A 106 -5.90 -2.87 0.99
N LEU A 107 -6.87 -2.08 1.46
CA LEU A 107 -7.74 -2.40 2.57
C LEU A 107 -8.99 -3.07 2.03
N ASN A 108 -9.19 -4.32 2.39
CA ASN A 108 -10.21 -5.18 1.82
C ASN A 108 -11.38 -5.33 2.77
N ASN A 109 -12.59 -5.04 2.28
CA ASN A 109 -13.86 -5.30 2.96
C ASN A 109 -13.96 -4.71 4.38
N HIS A 110 -13.27 -3.59 4.65
CA HIS A 110 -13.09 -3.04 5.99
C HIS A 110 -12.58 -4.02 7.06
N ALA A 111 -11.93 -5.11 6.62
CA ALA A 111 -11.43 -6.19 7.46
C ALA A 111 -9.90 -6.20 7.58
N THR A 112 -9.19 -5.58 6.62
CA THR A 112 -7.74 -5.38 6.73
C THR A 112 -7.41 -4.55 7.96
N VAL A 113 -6.36 -4.94 8.67
CA VAL A 113 -5.86 -4.28 9.89
C VAL A 113 -4.43 -3.78 9.67
N LEU A 114 -3.91 -2.99 10.60
CA LEU A 114 -2.48 -2.72 10.70
C LEU A 114 -1.79 -3.86 11.46
N SER A 115 -0.52 -4.12 11.15
CA SER A 115 0.35 -5.01 11.90
C SER A 115 0.71 -4.38 13.26
N GLY A 116 1.36 -5.15 14.14
CA GLY A 116 1.89 -4.59 15.40
C GLY A 116 2.91 -3.46 15.21
N ALA A 117 3.48 -3.32 14.01
CA ALA A 117 4.39 -2.23 13.63
C ALA A 117 3.66 -1.05 12.94
N GLY A 118 2.33 -1.06 12.87
CA GLY A 118 1.54 0.00 12.22
C GLY A 118 1.50 -0.07 10.69
N LEU A 119 1.95 -1.19 10.09
CA LEU A 119 2.00 -1.38 8.65
C LEU A 119 0.70 -2.02 8.13
N VAL A 120 0.20 -1.64 6.96
CA VAL A 120 -1.01 -2.29 6.38
C VAL A 120 -0.76 -3.79 6.25
N TYR A 121 -1.51 -4.62 6.98
CA TYR A 121 -1.26 -6.06 7.07
C TYR A 121 -1.85 -6.83 5.88
N ASN A 122 -1.30 -6.56 4.70
CA ASN A 122 -1.66 -7.17 3.44
C ASN A 122 -0.45 -7.28 2.52
N THR A 123 -0.64 -7.79 1.31
CA THR A 123 0.35 -7.69 0.23
C THR A 123 0.48 -6.25 -0.24
N TRP A 124 1.72 -5.84 -0.48
CA TRP A 124 2.07 -4.49 -0.91
C TRP A 124 2.46 -4.49 -2.39
N GLY A 125 2.21 -3.37 -3.05
CA GLY A 125 2.87 -3.02 -4.29
C GLY A 125 3.86 -1.91 -4.03
N GLU A 126 5.07 -2.05 -4.54
CA GLU A 126 6.13 -1.06 -4.38
C GLU A 126 6.52 -0.55 -5.77
N PHE A 127 6.88 0.72 -5.84
CA PHE A 127 7.28 1.36 -7.08
C PHE A 127 8.36 2.40 -6.87
N ASN A 128 9.20 2.55 -7.89
CA ASN A 128 10.22 3.57 -7.98
C ASN A 128 10.10 4.19 -9.37
N THR A 129 9.86 5.49 -9.48
CA THR A 129 9.79 6.22 -10.77
C THR A 129 11.06 7.01 -11.09
N GLU A 130 12.17 6.74 -10.39
CA GLU A 130 13.50 7.21 -10.80
C GLU A 130 14.00 6.42 -12.02
N GLY A 131 14.60 7.13 -12.98
CA GLY A 131 15.19 6.51 -14.16
C GLY A 131 14.19 5.75 -15.03
N ALA A 132 14.40 4.44 -15.22
CA ALA A 132 13.56 3.62 -16.10
C ALA A 132 12.23 3.19 -15.48
N GLY A 133 12.04 3.44 -14.18
CA GLY A 133 10.87 3.03 -13.43
C GLY A 133 10.82 1.53 -13.14
N THR A 134 10.48 1.16 -11.91
CA THR A 134 10.33 -0.24 -11.46
C THR A 134 9.09 -0.40 -10.59
N VAL A 135 8.51 -1.59 -10.63
CA VAL A 135 7.36 -1.99 -9.79
C VAL A 135 7.56 -3.41 -9.33
N ASP A 136 7.18 -3.70 -8.10
CA ASP A 136 7.15 -5.07 -7.58
C ASP A 136 5.99 -5.31 -6.62
N VAL A 137 5.82 -6.59 -6.29
CA VAL A 137 4.83 -7.07 -5.34
C VAL A 137 5.55 -7.66 -4.14
N SER A 138 5.16 -7.22 -2.95
CA SER A 138 5.82 -7.57 -1.71
C SER A 138 4.93 -8.36 -0.75
N ARG A 139 5.48 -9.47 -0.26
CA ARG A 139 4.89 -10.36 0.76
C ARG A 139 5.56 -10.21 2.12
N GLU A 140 6.28 -9.13 2.33
CA GLU A 140 7.07 -8.87 3.53
C GLU A 140 6.19 -8.67 4.76
N VAL A 141 5.17 -7.80 4.66
CA VAL A 141 4.33 -7.47 5.83
C VAL A 141 3.34 -8.58 6.15
N ASN A 142 2.82 -9.27 5.12
CA ASN A 142 1.94 -10.41 5.28
C ASN A 142 2.17 -11.44 4.16
N ALA A 143 2.88 -12.52 4.52
CA ALA A 143 3.19 -13.61 3.61
C ALA A 143 1.93 -14.26 3.00
N ARG A 144 0.77 -14.12 3.67
CA ARG A 144 -0.54 -14.66 3.29
C ARG A 144 -1.55 -13.61 2.85
N GLY A 145 -1.13 -12.38 2.54
CA GLY A 145 -2.00 -11.34 1.99
C GLY A 145 -2.72 -11.71 0.68
N ASN A 146 -3.55 -10.81 0.18
CA ASN A 146 -4.31 -11.06 -1.04
C ASN A 146 -3.41 -11.04 -2.28
N ALA A 147 -3.69 -11.95 -3.22
CA ALA A 147 -2.97 -11.94 -4.49
C ALA A 147 -3.23 -10.65 -5.27
N MET A 148 -2.17 -10.08 -5.85
CA MET A 148 -2.23 -8.87 -6.65
C MET A 148 -1.33 -8.94 -7.87
N SER A 149 -1.61 -8.05 -8.83
CA SER A 149 -0.73 -7.75 -9.96
C SER A 149 -0.68 -6.25 -10.23
N ILE A 150 0.48 -5.78 -10.65
CA ILE A 150 0.75 -4.39 -11.04
C ILE A 150 1.21 -4.41 -12.50
N ARG A 151 0.60 -3.57 -13.32
CA ARG A 151 1.04 -3.36 -14.71
C ARG A 151 1.37 -1.89 -14.94
N ALA A 152 2.65 -1.59 -15.17
CA ALA A 152 3.11 -0.25 -15.51
C ALA A 152 2.68 0.13 -16.94
N SER A 153 2.67 1.43 -17.23
CA SER A 153 2.32 1.99 -18.55
C SER A 153 3.22 1.48 -19.68
N ASN A 154 4.49 1.20 -19.39
CA ASN A 154 5.45 0.61 -20.32
C ASN A 154 5.23 -0.90 -20.60
N GLY A 155 4.23 -1.52 -19.95
CA GLY A 155 3.88 -2.93 -20.13
C GLY A 155 4.57 -3.90 -19.16
N CYS A 156 5.53 -3.45 -18.35
CA CYS A 156 6.11 -4.27 -17.27
C CYS A 156 5.03 -4.74 -16.29
N GLU A 157 5.13 -5.99 -15.85
CA GLU A 157 4.16 -6.61 -14.96
C GLU A 157 4.87 -7.26 -13.77
N SER A 158 4.43 -6.94 -12.55
CA SER A 158 4.78 -7.68 -11.35
C SER A 158 3.54 -8.35 -10.74
N ASN A 159 3.71 -9.59 -10.29
CA ASN A 159 2.68 -10.39 -9.62
C ASN A 159 3.34 -11.52 -8.82
N MET A 160 2.54 -12.40 -8.21
CA MET A 160 3.04 -13.52 -7.39
C MET A 160 3.96 -14.51 -8.13
N GLY A 161 3.98 -14.50 -9.46
CA GLY A 161 4.89 -15.30 -10.29
C GLY A 161 5.95 -14.50 -11.02
N LYS A 162 5.90 -13.16 -11.02
CA LYS A 162 6.79 -12.27 -11.76
C LYS A 162 7.30 -11.17 -10.84
N CYS A 163 8.58 -11.26 -10.46
CA CYS A 163 9.28 -10.41 -9.50
C CYS A 163 8.51 -10.11 -8.21
N VAL A 164 8.80 -10.88 -7.15
CA VAL A 164 8.11 -10.80 -5.86
C VAL A 164 9.11 -10.89 -4.70
N PHE A 165 8.93 -10.06 -3.67
CA PHE A 165 9.64 -10.19 -2.39
C PHE A 165 8.98 -11.28 -1.54
N VAL A 166 9.76 -12.26 -1.08
CA VAL A 166 9.26 -13.42 -0.33
C VAL A 166 10.14 -13.68 0.90
N CYS A 167 9.53 -14.04 2.02
CA CYS A 167 10.26 -14.46 3.21
C CYS A 167 11.17 -15.64 2.93
N LYS A 168 12.43 -15.58 3.38
CA LYS A 168 13.36 -16.71 3.26
C LYS A 168 12.87 -17.95 4.00
N ASN A 169 12.21 -17.75 5.14
CA ASN A 169 11.61 -18.82 5.90
C ASN A 169 10.12 -18.94 5.56
N GLY A 170 9.71 -20.02 4.88
CA GLY A 170 8.31 -20.23 4.48
C GLY A 170 7.32 -20.43 5.65
N GLY A 171 7.81 -20.62 6.88
CA GLY A 171 6.98 -20.78 8.08
C GLY A 171 6.57 -19.47 8.75
N VAL A 172 7.17 -18.32 8.37
CA VAL A 172 6.86 -17.03 9.04
C VAL A 172 5.70 -16.30 8.37
N GLY A 173 4.92 -15.59 9.18
CA GLY A 173 3.78 -14.79 8.68
C GLY A 173 4.18 -13.44 8.08
N HIS A 174 5.40 -12.97 8.35
CA HIS A 174 5.97 -11.70 7.92
C HIS A 174 7.51 -11.75 7.94
N CYS A 175 8.15 -10.85 7.19
CA CYS A 175 9.60 -10.67 7.08
C CYS A 175 9.88 -9.26 6.52
N GLY A 176 10.23 -8.29 7.36
CA GLY A 176 10.56 -6.93 6.91
C GLY A 176 11.99 -6.50 7.21
N ASP A 177 12.71 -7.29 8.01
CA ASP A 177 14.08 -6.97 8.40
C ASP A 177 15.05 -7.22 7.23
N ALA A 178 16.09 -6.40 7.14
CA ALA A 178 17.16 -6.56 6.16
C ALA A 178 17.70 -8.00 6.19
N GLY A 179 17.66 -8.68 5.04
CA GLY A 179 18.12 -10.04 4.89
C GLY A 179 17.13 -11.14 5.32
N SER A 180 15.92 -10.80 5.77
CA SER A 180 14.85 -11.77 6.10
C SER A 180 14.04 -12.24 4.89
N TYR A 181 14.16 -11.56 3.75
CA TYR A 181 13.47 -11.83 2.50
C TYR A 181 14.44 -12.06 1.33
N HIS A 182 13.92 -12.59 0.22
CA HIS A 182 14.62 -12.72 -1.06
C HIS A 182 13.70 -12.36 -2.22
N LEU A 183 14.31 -11.89 -3.31
CA LEU A 183 13.63 -11.65 -4.57
C LEU A 183 13.47 -12.96 -5.35
N THR A 184 12.24 -13.23 -5.80
CA THR A 184 11.93 -14.39 -6.65
C THR A 184 11.46 -13.92 -8.01
N ASN A 185 12.01 -14.51 -9.09
CA ASN A 185 11.64 -14.24 -10.48
C ASN A 185 11.81 -12.77 -10.93
N CYS A 186 12.73 -12.03 -10.30
CA CYS A 186 13.13 -10.69 -10.73
C CYS A 186 14.26 -10.75 -11.76
N GLY A 187 14.24 -9.86 -12.73
CA GLY A 187 15.25 -9.80 -13.79
C GLY A 187 15.12 -8.52 -14.62
N PRO A 188 15.93 -8.34 -15.68
CA PRO A 188 15.94 -7.11 -16.47
C PRO A 188 14.58 -6.70 -17.04
N ALA A 189 13.71 -7.68 -17.34
CA ALA A 189 12.35 -7.45 -17.83
C ALA A 189 11.33 -7.12 -16.73
N ASN A 190 11.62 -7.48 -15.47
CA ASN A 190 10.77 -7.26 -14.28
C ASN A 190 11.70 -6.93 -13.09
N ARG A 191 12.18 -5.69 -13.02
CA ARG A 191 13.10 -5.23 -11.96
C ARG A 191 12.30 -4.85 -10.70
N ALA A 192 12.88 -5.15 -9.54
CA ALA A 192 12.31 -4.75 -8.25
C ALA A 192 12.43 -3.23 -8.02
N ALA A 193 11.50 -2.66 -7.23
CA ALA A 193 11.51 -1.26 -6.81
C ALA A 193 12.70 -0.92 -5.90
N HIS A 194 13.18 -1.91 -5.12
CA HIS A 194 14.28 -1.76 -4.16
C HIS A 194 15.55 -2.58 -4.52
N GLY A 195 15.74 -2.91 -5.80
CA GLY A 195 16.87 -3.73 -6.28
C GLY A 195 18.08 -2.95 -6.78
#